data_AF-A0A7W7S5H1-F1
#
_entry.id   AF-A0A7W7S5H1-F1
#
_cell.length_a   1.000
_cell.length_b   1.000
_cell.length_c   1.000
_cell.angle_alpha   90.00
_cell.angle_beta   90.00
_cell.angle_gamma   90.00
#
_symmetry.space_group_name_H-M   'P 1'
#
loop_
_entity.id
_entity.type
_entity.pdbx_description
1 polymer ?
#
loop_
_entity_poly.entity_id
_entity_poly.type
_entity_poly.pdbx_seq_one_letter_code
_entity_poly.pdbx_strand_id
1 'polypeptide(L)'
;MLDIFEVLGEGEEPEVCAARPLTPEEITRLFGTSQPTRVDFERAHDEVDSVIEERGHACYTVLYDEQRRPSEIVFWGVTGD
;
A
#
# COMPACT_ATOMS: atom_id res chain seq x y z
N MET A 1 -4.65 14.63 9.69
CA MET A 1 -5.41 13.45 10.16
C MET A 1 -6.05 12.86 8.93
N LEU A 2 -5.64 11.66 8.52
CA LEU A 2 -6.20 10.96 7.36
C LEU A 2 -7.33 10.07 7.88
N ASP A 3 -8.58 10.43 7.58
CA ASP A 3 -9.72 9.56 7.86
C ASP A 3 -9.93 8.64 6.66
N ILE A 4 -9.54 7.37 6.80
CA ILE A 4 -9.81 6.30 5.81
C ILE A 4 -11.15 5.68 6.17
N PHE A 5 -12.16 5.86 5.31
CA PHE A 5 -13.52 5.37 5.55
C PHE A 5 -13.80 4.00 4.91
N GLU A 6 -12.98 3.55 3.96
CA GLU A 6 -13.23 2.33 3.20
C GLU A 6 -11.94 1.64 2.72
N VAL A 7 -11.91 0.30 2.82
CA VAL A 7 -10.84 -0.57 2.31
C VAL A 7 -11.43 -1.37 1.15
N LEU A 8 -11.04 -1.03 -0.07
CA LEU A 8 -11.55 -1.63 -1.29
C LEU A 8 -10.79 -2.90 -1.66
N GLY A 9 -11.49 -3.93 -2.15
CA GLY A 9 -10.89 -5.16 -2.67
C GLY A 9 -10.30 -5.02 -4.09
N GLU A 10 -9.61 -6.05 -4.57
CA GLU A 10 -9.07 -6.09 -5.93
C GLU A 10 -10.19 -5.94 -6.98
N GLY A 11 -10.14 -4.87 -7.77
CA GLY A 11 -11.06 -4.62 -8.89
C GLY A 11 -12.14 -3.56 -8.65
N GLU A 12 -12.14 -2.90 -7.49
CA GLU A 12 -13.07 -1.80 -7.20
C GLU A 12 -12.47 -0.43 -7.61
N GLU A 13 -13.29 0.44 -8.18
CA GLU A 13 -12.88 1.80 -8.59
C GLU A 13 -12.81 2.70 -7.33
N PRO A 14 -11.67 3.38 -7.08
CA PRO A 14 -11.52 4.18 -5.88
C PRO A 14 -12.41 5.43 -5.92
N GLU A 15 -13.39 5.52 -5.02
CA GLU A 15 -14.05 6.78 -4.68
C GLU A 15 -13.11 7.66 -3.83
N VAL A 16 -13.35 8.98 -3.83
CA VAL A 16 -12.56 9.95 -3.03
C VAL A 16 -12.47 9.49 -1.57
N CYS A 17 -11.26 9.50 -1.00
CA CYS A 17 -10.92 8.93 0.32
C CYS A 17 -10.86 7.38 0.42
N ALA A 18 -10.75 6.66 -0.70
CA ALA A 18 -10.51 5.22 -0.70
C ALA A 18 -9.01 4.88 -0.76
N ALA A 19 -8.62 3.82 -0.04
CA ALA A 19 -7.31 3.20 -0.20
C ALA A 19 -7.39 2.11 -1.27
N ARG A 20 -6.64 2.24 -2.37
CA ARG A 20 -6.57 1.18 -3.40
C ARG A 20 -5.52 0.12 -3.04
N PRO A 21 -5.74 -1.15 -3.37
CA PRO A 21 -4.66 -2.13 -3.32
C PRO A 21 -3.58 -1.75 -4.33
N LEU A 22 -2.31 -1.92 -3.96
CA LEU A 22 -1.24 -1.95 -4.96
C LEU A 22 -1.42 -3.16 -5.89
N THR A 23 -1.15 -2.95 -7.17
CA THR A 23 -1.10 -4.04 -8.14
C THR A 23 0.13 -4.92 -7.90
N PRO A 24 0.12 -6.20 -8.32
CA PRO A 24 1.28 -7.09 -8.19
C PRO A 24 2.57 -6.53 -8.84
N GLU A 25 2.42 -5.76 -9.92
CA GLU A 25 3.53 -5.10 -10.61
C GLU A 25 4.13 -3.97 -9.76
N GLU A 26 3.30 -3.14 -9.13
CA GLU A 26 3.75 -2.09 -8.21
C GLU A 26 4.43 -2.68 -6.96
N ILE A 27 3.85 -3.73 -6.38
CA ILE A 27 4.42 -4.43 -5.23
C ILE A 27 5.81 -4.97 -5.59
N THR A 28 5.93 -5.64 -6.73
CA THR A 28 7.21 -6.19 -7.18
C THR A 28 8.22 -5.09 -7.51
N ARG A 29 7.78 -3.96 -8.05
CA ARG A 29 8.65 -2.81 -8.35
C ARG A 29 9.15 -2.11 -7.07
N LEU A 30 8.29 -1.97 -6.07
CA LEU A 30 8.60 -1.29 -4.80
C LEU A 30 9.42 -2.16 -3.84
N PHE A 31 9.04 -3.43 -3.71
CA PHE A 31 9.62 -4.33 -2.71
C PHE A 31 10.57 -5.38 -3.30
N GLY A 32 10.65 -5.49 -4.63
CA GLY A 32 11.43 -6.54 -5.31
C GLY A 32 10.82 -7.95 -5.22
N THR A 33 9.65 -8.09 -4.60
CA THR A 33 8.94 -9.35 -4.35
C THR A 33 7.44 -9.12 -4.44
N SER A 34 6.67 -10.13 -4.83
CA SER A 34 5.20 -10.06 -4.81
C SER A 34 4.61 -10.38 -3.42
N GLN A 35 5.45 -10.74 -2.45
CA GLN A 35 5.06 -11.04 -1.06
C GLN A 35 6.00 -10.30 -0.10
N PRO A 36 5.83 -8.98 0.08
CA PRO A 36 6.70 -8.20 0.94
C PRO A 36 6.49 -8.57 2.41
N THR A 37 7.57 -8.56 3.18
CA THR A 37 7.52 -8.68 4.64
C THR A 37 7.56 -7.29 5.29
N ARG A 38 7.37 -7.23 6.62
CA ARG A 38 7.55 -5.97 7.35
C ARG A 38 8.93 -5.35 7.18
N VAL A 39 9.97 -6.18 7.13
CA VAL A 39 11.35 -5.71 6.93
C VAL A 39 11.52 -5.11 5.53
N ASP A 40 10.86 -5.68 4.52
CA ASP A 40 10.90 -5.14 3.15
C ASP A 40 10.16 -3.80 3.07
N PHE A 41 9.02 -3.69 3.78
CA PHE A 41 8.28 -2.45 3.87
C PHE A 41 9.07 -1.32 4.54
N GLU A 42 9.72 -1.60 5.67
CA GLU A 42 10.55 -0.60 6.38
C GLU A 42 11.75 -0.14 5.54
N ARG A 43 12.29 -1.01 4.68
CA ARG A 43 13.38 -0.65 3.76
C ARG A 43 12.93 0.19 2.58
N ALA A 44 11.73 -0.07 2.07
CA ALA A 44 11.17 0.61 0.92
C ALA A 44 10.35 1.85 1.29
N HIS A 45 10.12 2.14 2.58
CA HIS A 45 9.22 3.21 3.04
C HIS A 45 9.47 4.55 2.35
N ASP A 46 10.73 5.00 2.23
CA ASP A 46 11.07 6.25 1.53
C ASP A 46 10.76 6.21 0.02
N GLU A 47 10.89 5.05 -0.64
CA GLU A 47 10.56 4.87 -2.06
C GLU A 47 9.04 4.76 -2.28
N VAL A 48 8.34 4.17 -1.31
CA VAL A 48 6.89 4.00 -1.30
C VAL A 48 6.18 5.36 -1.24
N ASP A 49 6.70 6.32 -0.48
CA ASP A 49 6.21 7.71 -0.47
C ASP A 49 6.40 8.41 -1.83
N SER A 50 7.44 8.02 -2.59
CA SER A 50 7.71 8.59 -3.92
C SER A 50 6.77 8.07 -5.02
N VAL A 51 6.07 6.96 -4.78
CA VAL A 51 5.10 6.38 -5.73
C VAL A 51 3.72 7.04 -5.61
N ILE A 52 3.40 7.66 -4.47
CA ILE A 52 2.16 8.43 -4.32
C ILE A 52 2.40 9.86 -4.82
N GLU A 53 2.34 10.02 -6.13
CA GLU A 53 2.53 11.33 -6.78
C GLU A 53 1.28 12.24 -6.68
N GLU A 54 0.09 11.68 -6.47
CA GLU A 54 -1.16 12.45 -6.40
C GLU A 54 -1.68 12.62 -4.97
N ARG A 55 -1.72 13.88 -4.52
CA ARG A 55 -2.35 14.32 -3.27
C ARG A 55 -3.78 13.80 -3.16
N GLY A 56 -4.16 13.26 -2.01
CA GLY A 56 -5.53 12.77 -1.75
C GLY A 56 -5.78 11.30 -2.05
N HIS A 57 -4.75 10.54 -2.46
CA HIS A 57 -4.83 9.10 -2.66
C HIS A 57 -4.13 8.33 -1.54
N ALA A 58 -4.73 7.20 -1.14
CA ALA A 58 -4.13 6.22 -0.26
C ALA A 58 -3.96 4.88 -1.01
N CYS A 59 -2.91 4.15 -0.67
CA CYS A 59 -2.65 2.80 -1.15
C CYS A 59 -2.50 1.86 0.05
N TYR A 60 -2.72 0.58 -0.19
CA TYR A 60 -2.41 -0.45 0.80
C TYR A 60 -1.81 -1.69 0.16
N THR A 61 -1.09 -2.48 0.96
CA THR A 61 -0.59 -3.79 0.57
C THR A 61 -0.63 -4.76 1.74
N VAL A 62 -0.64 -6.05 1.41
CA VAL A 62 -0.58 -7.13 2.39
C VAL A 62 0.88 -7.50 2.60
N LEU A 63 1.29 -7.53 3.86
CA LEU A 63 2.58 -8.03 4.28
C LEU A 63 2.48 -9.48 4.73
N TYR A 64 3.53 -10.22 4.47
CA TYR A 64 3.63 -11.64 4.74
C TYR A 64 4.64 -11.91 5.86
N ASP A 65 4.37 -12.93 6.67
CA ASP A 65 5.34 -13.43 7.65
C ASP A 65 6.44 -14.29 6.99
N GLU A 66 7.42 -14.74 7.78
CA GLU A 66 8.49 -15.63 7.29
C GLU A 66 7.96 -16.97 6.74
N GLN A 67 6.73 -17.34 7.08
CA GLN A 67 6.03 -18.54 6.61
C GLN A 67 5.16 -18.25 5.37
N ARG A 68 5.27 -17.05 4.77
CA ARG A 68 4.50 -16.57 3.62
C ARG A 68 2.99 -16.57 3.83
N ARG A 69 2.56 -16.35 5.06
CA ARG A 69 1.14 -16.15 5.39
C ARG A 69 0.84 -14.66 5.49
N PRO A 70 -0.33 -14.21 4.99
CA PRO A 70 -0.79 -12.86 5.23
C PRO A 70 -0.76 -12.57 6.73
N SER A 71 0.05 -11.60 7.14
CA SER A 71 0.25 -11.26 8.54
C SER A 71 -0.32 -9.89 8.87
N GLU A 72 -0.12 -8.93 7.97
CA GLU A 72 -0.47 -7.53 8.22
C GLU A 72 -0.96 -6.84 6.95
N ILE A 73 -1.75 -5.78 7.12
CA ILE A 73 -2.12 -4.86 6.03
C ILE A 73 -1.57 -3.49 6.41
N VAL A 74 -0.81 -2.90 5.51
CA VAL A 74 -0.24 -1.57 5.70
C VAL A 74 -0.88 -0.59 4.75
N PHE A 75 -1.26 0.57 5.27
CA PHE A 75 -1.87 1.68 4.56
C PHE A 75 -0.91 2.86 4.57
N TRP A 76 -0.76 3.53 3.43
CA TRP A 76 0.00 4.77 3.33
C TRP A 76 -0.64 5.68 2.27
N GLY A 77 -0.47 6.99 2.42
CA GLY A 77 -1.17 7.97 1.60
C GLY A 77 -0.70 9.38 1.91
N VAL A 78 -0.76 10.27 0.92
CA VAL A 78 -0.43 11.67 1.11
C VAL A 78 -1.72 12.45 1.40
N THR A 79 -1.86 12.92 2.64
CA THR A 79 -2.91 13.87 3.00
C THR A 79 -2.65 15.17 2.26
N GLY A 80 -3.59 15.61 1.43
CA GLY A 80 -3.56 16.96 0.88
C GLY A 80 -3.90 17.97 1.95
N ASP A 81 -2.89 18.64 2.51
CA ASP A 81 -3.02 19.97 3.10
C ASP A 81 -2.38 21.00 2.15
#